data_AF-T0FUZ8-F1
#
_entry.id   AF-T0FUZ8-F1
#
_cell.length_a   1.000
_cell.length_b   1.000
_cell.length_c   1.000
_cell.angle_alpha   90.00
_cell.angle_beta   90.00
_cell.angle_gamma   90.00
#
_symmetry.space_group_name_H-M   'P 1'
#
loop_
_entity.id
_entity.type
_entity.pdbx_description
1 polymer ?
#
loop_
_entity_poly.entity_id
_entity_poly.type
_entity_poly.pdbx_seq_one_letter_code
_entity_poly.pdbx_strand_id
1 'polypeptide(L)'
;MLLKIILWILSAGVVGYTTFFTVISNLQTPKAYFHASRHGNTLVFKYGHDYTSNIFYELRIEYEDEEGQQIVPIIKGYENIKITQEDGKFVIEDFHSNVKSINVIYELQYDRFAPSMLHKEETIFID
;
A
#
# COMPACT_ATOMS: atom_id res chain seq x y z
N MET A 1 -1.04 -49.60 -26.08
CA MET A 1 -0.24 -49.10 -24.94
C MET A 1 0.28 -47.68 -25.18
N LEU A 2 0.90 -47.42 -26.34
CA LEU A 2 1.47 -46.12 -26.73
C LEU A 2 0.49 -44.92 -26.66
N LEU A 3 -0.74 -45.10 -27.16
CA LEU A 3 -1.77 -44.04 -27.17
C LEU A 3 -2.12 -43.53 -25.76
N LYS A 4 -2.18 -44.43 -24.77
CA LYS A 4 -2.43 -44.05 -23.37
C LYS A 4 -1.28 -43.21 -22.84
N ILE A 5 -0.03 -43.58 -23.10
CA ILE A 5 1.14 -42.83 -22.61
C ILE A 5 1.16 -41.40 -23.16
N ILE A 6 0.85 -41.22 -24.45
CA ILE A 6 0.79 -39.89 -25.09
C ILE A 6 -0.31 -39.03 -24.47
N LEU A 7 -1.50 -39.60 -24.24
CA LEU A 7 -2.60 -38.90 -23.57
C LEU A 7 -2.20 -38.45 -22.16
N TRP A 8 -1.53 -39.29 -21.38
CA TRP A 8 -1.10 -38.94 -20.02
C TRP A 8 -0.07 -37.80 -20.00
N ILE A 9 0.87 -37.77 -20.95
CA ILE A 9 1.86 -36.68 -21.08
C ILE A 9 1.17 -35.37 -21.46
N LEU A 10 0.23 -35.40 -22.41
CA LEU A 10 -0.53 -34.23 -22.82
C LEU A 10 -1.42 -33.71 -21.67
N SER A 11 -2.09 -34.61 -20.93
CA SER A 11 -2.88 -34.24 -19.76
C SER A 11 -2.03 -33.64 -18.66
N ALA A 12 -0.85 -34.20 -18.37
CA ALA A 12 0.07 -33.65 -17.38
C ALA A 12 0.59 -32.25 -17.78
N GLY A 13 0.87 -32.04 -19.07
CA GLY A 13 1.25 -30.72 -19.60
C GLY A 13 0.15 -29.67 -19.47
N VAL A 14 -1.10 -30.03 -19.77
CA VAL A 14 -2.27 -29.13 -19.64
C VAL A 14 -2.56 -28.81 -18.17
N VAL A 15 -2.47 -29.81 -17.28
CA VAL A 15 -2.64 -29.59 -15.84
C VAL A 15 -1.55 -28.68 -15.30
N GLY A 16 -0.27 -28.92 -15.64
CA GLY A 16 0.85 -28.07 -15.23
C GLY A 16 0.69 -26.61 -15.68
N TYR A 17 0.30 -26.40 -16.94
CA TYR A 17 0.07 -25.07 -17.51
C TYR A 17 -1.09 -24.34 -16.82
N THR A 18 -2.22 -25.02 -16.59
CA THR A 18 -3.37 -24.41 -15.91
C THR A 18 -3.09 -24.09 -14.44
N THR A 19 -2.36 -24.95 -13.71
CA THR A 19 -1.91 -24.65 -12.33
C THR A 19 -0.93 -23.49 -12.28
N PHE A 20 0.00 -23.38 -13.24
CA PHE A 20 0.94 -22.27 -13.28
C PHE A 20 0.22 -20.94 -13.51
N PHE A 21 -0.70 -20.87 -14.49
CA PHE A 21 -1.49 -19.66 -14.74
C PHE A 21 -2.46 -19.32 -13.61
N THR A 22 -3.06 -20.28 -12.92
CA THR A 22 -3.95 -19.99 -11.77
C THR A 22 -3.20 -19.55 -10.52
N VAL A 23 -2.01 -20.08 -10.26
CA VAL A 23 -1.11 -19.59 -9.19
C VAL A 23 -0.64 -18.17 -9.49
N ILE A 24 -0.37 -17.87 -10.77
CA ILE A 24 0.05 -16.56 -11.22
C ILE A 24 -1.10 -15.53 -11.21
N SER A 25 -2.31 -15.94 -11.58
CA SER A 25 -3.47 -15.04 -11.63
C SER A 25 -3.97 -14.64 -10.23
N ASN A 26 -3.56 -15.37 -9.19
CA ASN A 26 -3.80 -15.04 -7.79
C ASN A 26 -2.68 -14.18 -7.17
N LEU A 27 -1.95 -13.40 -7.97
CA LEU A 27 -1.10 -12.30 -7.47
C LEU A 27 -2.01 -11.26 -6.79
N GLN A 28 -2.27 -11.51 -5.51
CA GLN A 28 -3.03 -10.66 -4.60
C GLN A 28 -2.61 -9.20 -4.81
N THR A 29 -3.58 -8.32 -5.04
CA THR A 29 -3.33 -6.87 -5.09
C THR A 29 -2.61 -6.48 -3.81
N PRO A 30 -1.49 -5.74 -3.88
CA PRO A 30 -0.74 -5.35 -2.70
C PRO A 30 -1.64 -4.55 -1.77
N LYS A 31 -1.44 -4.71 -0.46
CA LYS A 31 -2.24 -4.04 0.55
C LYS A 31 -1.38 -3.03 1.30
N ALA A 32 -1.90 -1.83 1.40
CA ALA A 32 -1.41 -0.81 2.32
C ALA A 32 -2.25 -0.85 3.60
N TYR A 33 -1.63 -0.48 4.71
CA TYR A 33 -2.26 -0.36 6.02
C TYR A 33 -2.02 1.04 6.54
N PHE A 34 -3.07 1.64 7.10
CA PHE A 34 -2.99 2.98 7.69
C PHE A 34 -3.73 2.99 9.02
N HIS A 35 -3.20 3.73 9.97
CA HIS A 35 -3.83 3.95 11.25
C HIS A 35 -3.47 5.33 11.77
N ALA A 36 -4.48 6.11 12.13
CA ALA A 36 -4.34 7.43 12.70
C ALA A 36 -4.92 7.44 14.10
N SER A 37 -4.13 7.91 15.07
CA SER A 37 -4.55 8.05 16.46
C SER A 37 -4.18 9.43 16.97
N ARG A 38 -5.06 10.04 17.77
CA ARG A 38 -4.82 11.35 18.38
C ARG A 38 -4.42 11.23 19.85
N HIS A 39 -3.42 11.99 20.26
CA HIS A 39 -3.09 12.23 21.66
C HIS A 39 -2.97 13.74 21.92
N GLY A 40 -4.01 14.33 22.53
CA GLY A 40 -4.09 15.78 22.68
C GLY A 40 -4.13 16.48 21.31
N ASN A 41 -3.21 17.41 21.07
CA ASN A 41 -3.03 18.08 19.79
C ASN A 41 -1.98 17.39 18.90
N THR A 42 -1.61 16.14 19.19
CA THR A 42 -0.66 15.40 18.39
C THR A 42 -1.38 14.31 17.61
N LEU A 43 -1.18 14.28 16.29
CA LEU A 43 -1.57 13.16 15.44
C LEU A 43 -0.39 12.19 15.32
N VAL A 44 -0.65 10.91 15.58
CA VAL A 44 0.28 9.83 15.26
C VAL A 44 -0.32 9.04 14.10
N PHE A 45 0.35 9.09 12.96
CA PHE A 45 -0.01 8.35 11.76
C PHE A 45 0.96 7.20 11.54
N LYS A 46 0.44 5.99 11.41
CA LYS A 46 1.21 4.77 11.13
C LYS A 46 0.81 4.23 9.78
N TYR A 47 1.79 3.75 9.04
CA TYR A 47 1.60 3.19 7.71
C TYR A 47 2.49 1.96 7.48
N GLY A 48 2.05 1.09 6.58
CA GLY A 48 2.81 -0.12 6.21
C GLY A 48 2.16 -0.85 5.03
N HIS A 49 2.73 -2.00 4.67
CA HIS A 49 2.23 -2.83 3.58
C HIS A 49 2.50 -4.33 3.81
N ASP A 50 1.87 -5.19 3.02
CA ASP A 50 1.81 -6.65 3.24
C ASP A 50 3.09 -7.44 2.87
N TYR A 51 4.02 -6.87 2.11
CA TYR A 51 5.26 -7.53 1.72
C TYR A 51 6.47 -6.60 1.72
N THR A 52 7.65 -7.08 2.13
CA THR A 52 8.89 -6.28 2.17
C THR A 52 9.42 -5.87 0.79
N SER A 53 8.95 -6.52 -0.28
CA SER A 53 9.24 -6.13 -1.68
C SER A 53 8.42 -4.94 -2.14
N ASN A 54 7.37 -4.56 -1.41
CA ASN A 54 6.61 -3.38 -1.73
C ASN A 54 7.31 -2.14 -1.16
N ILE A 55 7.07 -0.99 -1.77
CA ILE A 55 7.60 0.28 -1.28
C ILE A 55 6.65 1.42 -1.63
N PHE A 56 6.40 2.29 -0.66
CA PHE A 56 5.70 3.55 -0.94
C PHE A 56 6.65 4.48 -1.70
N TYR A 57 6.25 4.83 -2.92
CA TYR A 57 6.97 5.79 -3.74
C TYR A 57 6.50 7.23 -3.44
N GLU A 58 5.21 7.36 -3.15
CA GLU A 58 4.58 8.57 -2.64
C GLU A 58 3.59 8.18 -1.54
N LEU A 59 3.52 9.00 -0.50
CA LEU A 59 2.51 8.90 0.55
C LEU A 59 2.27 10.30 1.09
N ARG A 60 1.02 10.77 1.05
CA ARG A 60 0.62 12.02 1.67
C ARG A 60 -0.74 11.86 2.34
N ILE A 61 -0.97 12.71 3.33
CA ILE A 61 -2.29 12.84 3.92
C ILE A 61 -2.84 14.23 3.62
N GLU A 62 -4.14 14.28 3.39
CA GLU A 62 -4.89 15.51 3.15
C GLU A 62 -6.03 15.56 4.16
N TYR A 63 -6.26 16.74 4.73
CA TYR A 63 -7.34 16.99 5.67
C TYR A 63 -7.76 18.45 5.63
N GLU A 64 -8.95 18.75 6.13
CA GLU A 64 -9.46 20.11 6.24
C GLU A 64 -9.56 20.49 7.71
N ASP A 65 -8.96 21.62 8.07
CA ASP A 65 -9.07 22.23 9.38
C ASP A 65 -9.64 23.66 9.28
N GLU A 66 -9.58 24.43 10.37
CA GLU A 66 -10.13 25.80 10.40
C GLU A 66 -9.35 26.77 9.49
N GLU A 67 -8.12 26.42 9.11
CA GLU A 67 -7.27 27.20 8.21
C GLU A 67 -7.46 26.79 6.74
N GLY A 68 -8.22 25.73 6.48
CA GLY A 68 -8.58 25.22 5.17
C GLY A 68 -7.97 23.85 4.86
N GLN A 69 -7.72 23.59 3.57
CA GLN A 69 -7.17 22.32 3.13
C GLN A 69 -5.66 22.26 3.44
N GLN A 70 -5.28 21.26 4.22
CA GLN A 70 -3.90 20.90 4.52
C GLN A 70 -3.46 19.71 3.69
N ILE A 71 -2.23 19.76 3.18
CA ILE A 71 -1.59 18.68 2.43
C ILE A 71 -0.24 18.40 3.08
N VAL A 72 -0.10 17.21 3.66
CA VAL A 72 1.10 16.82 4.39
C VAL A 72 1.79 15.66 3.68
N PRO A 73 2.86 15.91 2.91
CA PRO A 73 3.65 14.85 2.29
C PRO A 73 4.43 14.09 3.37
N ILE A 74 4.25 12.78 3.40
CA ILE A 74 4.99 11.86 4.30
C ILE A 74 6.18 11.27 3.55
N ILE A 75 5.96 10.78 2.33
CA ILE A 75 7.01 10.27 1.44
C ILE A 75 6.89 10.99 0.09
N LYS A 76 8.01 11.51 -0.41
CA LYS A 76 8.14 12.12 -1.73
C LYS A 76 9.40 11.56 -2.41
N GLY A 77 9.25 10.99 -3.60
CA GLY A 77 10.34 10.31 -4.30
C GLY A 77 11.65 11.12 -4.39
N TYR A 78 12.79 10.42 -4.27
CA TYR A 78 14.18 10.88 -4.41
C TYR A 78 14.70 12.00 -3.49
N GLU A 79 13.88 12.63 -2.63
CA GLU A 79 14.37 13.60 -1.66
C GLU A 79 13.94 13.24 -0.23
N ASN A 80 14.94 13.04 0.64
CA ASN A 80 14.77 12.82 2.07
C ASN A 80 14.06 14.02 2.71
N ILE A 81 12.74 13.97 2.85
CA ILE A 81 12.04 14.92 3.72
C ILE A 81 12.28 14.46 5.17
N LYS A 82 13.31 15.06 5.78
CA LYS A 82 13.64 14.92 7.20
C LYS A 82 12.62 15.68 8.05
N ILE A 83 11.65 14.97 8.57
CA ILE A 83 10.91 15.29 9.80
C ILE A 83 10.76 13.96 10.53
N THR A 84 10.79 13.93 11.86
CA THR A 84 10.96 12.77 12.76
C THR A 84 10.19 11.49 12.34
N GLN A 85 10.69 10.77 11.35
CA GLN A 85 10.11 9.55 10.80
C GLN A 85 10.87 8.38 11.42
N GLU A 86 10.17 7.65 12.29
CA GLU A 86 10.49 6.25 12.51
C GLU A 86 9.88 5.49 11.32
N ASP A 87 10.55 4.44 10.83
CA ASP A 87 10.04 3.67 9.69
C ASP A 87 8.59 3.21 9.94
N GLY A 88 7.69 3.56 9.02
CA GLY A 88 6.24 3.29 9.13
C GLY A 88 5.46 4.19 10.11
N LYS A 89 6.03 5.30 10.61
CA LYS A 89 5.37 6.21 11.56
C LYS A 89 5.74 7.68 11.32
N PHE A 90 4.71 8.51 11.32
CA PHE A 90 4.77 9.95 11.16
C PHE A 90 3.97 10.65 12.26
N VAL A 91 4.45 11.81 12.72
CA VAL A 91 3.83 12.55 13.83
C VAL A 91 3.65 14.01 13.40
N ILE A 92 2.45 14.55 13.64
CA ILE A 92 2.12 15.96 13.44
C ILE A 92 1.79 16.56 14.81
N GLU A 93 2.55 17.57 15.21
CA GLU A 93 2.25 18.40 16.38
C GLU A 93 1.26 19.51 15.99
N ASP A 94 0.57 20.06 16.99
CA ASP A 94 -0.45 21.11 16.82
C ASP A 94 -1.59 20.74 15.84
N PHE A 95 -1.87 19.45 15.71
CA PHE A 95 -2.95 18.93 14.88
C PHE A 95 -4.32 19.27 15.45
N HIS A 96 -5.13 19.95 14.64
CA HIS A 96 -6.39 20.51 15.09
C HIS A 96 -7.40 19.43 15.54
N SER A 97 -8.06 19.64 16.69
CA SER A 97 -8.92 18.63 17.32
C SER A 97 -10.25 18.39 16.59
N ASN A 98 -10.65 19.32 15.71
CA ASN A 98 -11.88 19.23 14.92
C ASN A 98 -11.77 18.18 13.79
N VAL A 99 -10.57 17.89 13.29
CA VAL A 99 -10.36 16.94 12.20
C VAL A 99 -10.73 15.52 12.66
N LYS A 100 -11.63 14.83 11.96
CA LYS A 100 -12.08 13.47 12.35
C LYS A 100 -11.60 12.37 11.43
N SER A 101 -11.18 12.74 10.23
CA SER A 101 -10.71 11.83 9.21
C SER A 101 -9.63 12.52 8.39
N ILE A 102 -8.81 11.71 7.75
CA ILE A 102 -7.80 12.15 6.81
C ILE A 102 -7.93 11.32 5.53
N ASN A 103 -7.68 11.94 4.39
CA ASN A 103 -7.54 11.25 3.12
C ASN A 103 -6.07 10.88 2.96
N VAL A 104 -5.81 9.62 2.67
CA VAL A 104 -4.47 9.08 2.43
C VAL A 104 -4.33 8.84 0.94
N ILE A 105 -3.42 9.55 0.28
CA ILE A 105 -3.12 9.36 -1.14
C ILE A 105 -1.73 8.75 -1.23
N TYR A 106 -1.60 7.67 -2.00
CA TYR A 106 -0.34 6.95 -2.08
C TYR A 106 -0.10 6.27 -3.42
N GLU A 107 1.18 6.07 -3.71
CA GLU A 107 1.70 5.21 -4.77
C GLU A 107 2.50 4.07 -4.15
N LEU A 108 2.01 2.85 -4.29
CA LEU A 108 2.65 1.64 -3.79
C LEU A 108 3.25 0.88 -4.97
N GLN A 109 4.57 0.83 -5.05
CA GLN A 109 5.28 -0.08 -5.94
C GLN A 109 5.25 -1.48 -5.34
N TYR A 110 5.05 -2.48 -6.19
CA TYR A 110 5.09 -3.89 -5.81
C TYR A 110 5.63 -4.73 -6.97
N ASP A 111 6.24 -5.85 -6.62
CA ASP A 111 6.82 -6.76 -7.60
C ASP A 111 5.76 -7.73 -8.15
N ARG A 112 5.58 -7.70 -9.48
CA ARG A 112 5.00 -8.80 -10.27
C ARG A 112 6.10 -9.34 -11.20
N PHE A 113 5.75 -10.00 -12.31
CA PHE A 113 6.73 -10.32 -13.37
C PHE A 113 7.52 -9.10 -13.87
N ALA A 114 6.99 -7.89 -13.66
CA ALA A 114 7.69 -6.63 -13.71
C ALA A 114 7.19 -5.73 -12.55
N PRO A 115 8.00 -4.76 -12.08
CA PRO A 115 7.55 -3.77 -11.11
C PRO A 115 6.27 -3.08 -11.61
N SER A 116 5.29 -2.97 -10.72
CA SER A 116 3.99 -2.35 -11.00
C SER A 116 3.69 -1.29 -9.96
N MET A 117 2.92 -0.28 -10.33
CA MET A 117 2.49 0.79 -9.44
C MET A 117 1.00 0.67 -9.15
N LEU A 118 0.63 0.80 -7.88
CA LEU A 118 -0.74 0.96 -7.42
C LEU A 118 -0.92 2.39 -6.89
N HIS A 119 -1.72 3.18 -7.59
CA HIS A 119 -2.19 4.48 -7.10
C HIS A 119 -3.55 4.32 -6.42
N LYS A 120 -3.70 4.85 -5.21
CA LYS A 120 -4.97 4.78 -4.49
C LYS A 120 -5.14 5.96 -3.54
N GLU A 121 -6.40 6.27 -3.28
CA GLU A 121 -6.86 7.20 -2.26
C GLU A 121 -7.77 6.45 -1.28
N GLU A 122 -7.59 6.71 0.02
CA GLU A 122 -8.37 6.09 1.08
C GLU A 122 -8.62 7.06 2.24
N THR A 123 -9.88 7.26 2.61
CA THR A 123 -10.23 8.03 3.82
C THR A 123 -10.16 7.11 5.03
N ILE A 124 -9.41 7.52 6.06
CA ILE A 124 -9.39 6.84 7.35
C ILE A 124 -9.89 7.76 8.47
N PHE A 125 -10.51 7.15 9.49
CA PHE A 125 -10.91 7.86 10.70
C PHE A 125 -9.75 7.92 11.69
N ILE A 126 -9.75 8.96 12.51
CA ILE A 126 -8.77 9.18 13.57
C ILE A 126 -9.36 8.64 14.88
N ASP A 127 -8.65 7.69 15.49
CA ASP A 127 -8.97 7.14 16.81
C ASP A 127 -8.66 8.12 17.95
#